data_AF-A0A7S2GE69-F1
#
_entry.id   AF-A0A7S2GE69-F1
#
_cell.length_a   1.000
_cell.length_b   1.000
_cell.length_c   1.000
_cell.angle_alpha   90.00
_cell.angle_beta   90.00
_cell.angle_gamma   90.00
#
_symmetry.space_group_name_H-M   'P 1'
#
loop_
_entity.id
_entity.type
_entity.pdbx_description
1 polymer ?
#
loop_
_entity_poly.entity_id
_entity_poly.type
_entity_poly.pdbx_seq_one_letter_code
_entity_poly.pdbx_strand_id
1 'polypeptide(L)'
;GLAYSMFASALWPSVPYTVNKDSVGLAYGVITAVQNAGLAGLPLVVSAVYSDSDELYIPYVEVLFIAFGAVGVLSAIGLNILAPELNLKHPPKIGEEPAEFNDASINAKYDQLNGEE
;
A
#
# COMPACT_ATOMS: atom_id res chain seq x y z
N GLY A 1 3.62 -1.14 15.51
CA GLY A 1 4.56 -2.12 14.94
C GLY A 1 3.84 -3.10 14.05
N LEU A 2 3.22 -4.14 14.65
CA LEU A 2 2.61 -5.26 13.91
C LEU A 2 1.65 -4.87 12.79
N ALA A 3 0.72 -3.94 13.05
CA ALA A 3 -0.24 -3.48 12.04
C ALA A 3 0.46 -2.84 10.82
N TYR A 4 1.48 -2.01 11.06
CA TYR A 4 2.26 -1.39 9.98
C TYR A 4 3.08 -2.44 9.21
N SER A 5 3.65 -3.42 9.91
CA SER A 5 4.38 -4.52 9.26
C SER A 5 3.49 -5.34 8.34
N MET A 6 2.27 -5.70 8.79
CA MET A 6 1.30 -6.42 7.96
C MET A 6 0.85 -5.59 6.75
N PHE A 7 0.59 -4.29 6.97
CA PHE A 7 0.25 -3.37 5.90
C PHE A 7 1.36 -3.27 4.86
N ALA A 8 2.60 -3.03 5.29
CA ALA A 8 3.76 -2.94 4.39
C ALA A 8 4.00 -4.26 3.63
N SER A 9 3.90 -5.41 4.31
CA SER A 9 4.10 -6.72 3.66
C SER A 9 3.03 -7.04 2.63
N ALA A 10 1.80 -6.54 2.80
CA ALA A 10 0.72 -6.73 1.83
C ALA A 10 0.78 -5.69 0.70
N LEU A 11 1.09 -4.43 1.03
CA LEU A 11 1.02 -3.31 0.10
C LEU A 11 2.13 -3.38 -0.95
N TRP A 12 3.39 -3.59 -0.55
CA TRP A 12 4.49 -3.50 -1.51
C TRP A 12 4.43 -4.56 -2.63
N PRO A 13 4.12 -5.85 -2.38
CA PRO A 13 3.93 -6.84 -3.43
C PRO A 13 2.69 -6.59 -4.32
N SER A 14 1.68 -5.88 -3.82
CA SER A 14 0.46 -5.61 -4.59
C SER A 14 0.67 -4.62 -5.75
N VAL A 15 1.67 -3.74 -5.63
CA VAL A 15 1.99 -2.72 -6.64
C VAL A 15 2.41 -3.35 -7.97
N PRO A 16 3.45 -4.20 -8.05
CA PRO A 16 3.87 -4.82 -9.30
C PRO A 16 2.84 -5.81 -9.86
N TYR A 17 1.91 -6.30 -9.03
CA TYR A 17 0.81 -7.15 -9.49
C TYR A 17 -0.29 -6.35 -10.21
N THR A 18 -0.46 -5.08 -9.85
CA THR A 18 -1.57 -4.24 -10.36
C THR A 18 -1.21 -3.46 -11.62
N VAL A 19 0.09 -3.24 -11.89
CA VAL A 19 0.56 -2.41 -13.00
C VAL A 19 1.39 -3.19 -14.01
N ASN A 20 1.47 -2.69 -15.25
CA ASN A 20 2.34 -3.26 -16.28
C ASN A 20 3.81 -3.21 -15.86
N LYS A 21 4.59 -4.23 -16.24
CA LYS A 21 6.01 -4.39 -15.87
C LYS A 21 6.86 -3.14 -16.15
N ASP A 22 6.59 -2.45 -17.26
CA ASP A 22 7.34 -1.26 -17.68
C ASP A 22 7.03 -0.02 -16.83
N SER A 23 5.95 -0.03 -16.05
CA SER A 23 5.48 1.11 -15.25
C SER A 23 5.60 0.87 -13.74
N VAL A 24 6.24 -0.23 -13.31
CA VAL A 24 6.39 -0.56 -11.89
C VAL A 24 7.17 0.52 -11.14
N GLY A 25 8.25 1.05 -11.73
CA GLY A 25 9.04 2.13 -11.14
C GLY A 25 8.24 3.42 -10.95
N LEU A 26 7.40 3.79 -11.93
CA LEU A 26 6.48 4.93 -11.83
C LEU A 26 5.46 4.70 -10.70
N ALA A 27 4.89 3.50 -10.62
CA ALA A 27 3.89 3.17 -9.61
C ALA A 27 4.45 3.29 -8.18
N TYR A 28 5.64 2.73 -7.93
CA TYR A 28 6.34 2.92 -6.65
C TYR A 28 6.68 4.39 -6.38
N GLY A 29 7.11 5.13 -7.40
CA GLY A 29 7.40 6.57 -7.29
C GLY A 29 6.17 7.38 -6.89
N VAL A 30 5.02 7.14 -7.52
CA VAL A 30 3.76 7.83 -7.22
C VAL A 30 3.29 7.51 -5.80
N ILE A 31 3.27 6.22 -5.42
CA ILE A 31 2.87 5.79 -4.07
C ILE A 31 3.75 6.44 -3.00
N THR A 32 5.06 6.50 -3.25
CA THR A 32 6.02 7.12 -2.33
C THR A 32 5.85 8.64 -2.27
N ALA A 33 5.57 9.30 -3.40
CA ALA A 33 5.30 10.74 -3.43
C ALA A 33 4.04 11.08 -2.62
N VAL A 34 2.99 10.27 -2.72
CA VAL A 34 1.77 10.42 -1.90
C VAL A 34 2.08 10.21 -0.41
N GLN A 35 2.88 9.20 -0.05
CA GLN A 35 3.30 9.00 1.34
C GLN A 35 4.10 10.19 1.88
N ASN A 36 5.03 10.73 1.09
CA ASN A 36 5.81 11.92 1.46
C ASN A 36 4.92 13.17 1.61
N ALA A 37 3.92 13.33 0.75
CA ALA A 37 2.94 14.40 0.88
C ALA A 37 2.13 14.27 2.18
N GLY A 38 1.74 13.05 2.56
CA GLY A 38 1.08 12.78 3.85
C GLY A 38 1.97 13.09 5.05
N LEU A 39 3.26 12.69 5.00
CA LEU A 39 4.24 12.99 6.05
C LEU A 39 4.50 14.49 6.21
N ALA A 40 4.47 15.26 5.11
CA ALA A 40 4.60 16.71 5.16
C ALA A 40 3.29 17.41 5.60
N GLY A 41 2.14 16.90 5.18
CA GLY A 41 0.83 17.49 5.45
C GLY A 41 0.31 17.24 6.86
N LEU A 42 0.50 16.04 7.41
CA LEU A 42 -0.01 15.71 8.75
C LEU A 42 0.49 16.66 9.86
N PRO A 43 1.79 16.98 9.94
CA PRO A 43 2.30 17.95 10.91
C PRO A 43 1.66 19.33 10.79
N LEU A 44 1.40 19.78 9.55
CA LEU A 44 0.74 21.08 9.29
C LEU A 44 -0.71 21.05 9.76
N VAL A 45 -1.44 19.96 9.52
CA VAL A 45 -2.82 19.78 9.99
C VAL A 45 -2.86 19.75 11.52
N VAL A 46 -1.97 19.01 12.16
CA VAL A 46 -1.84 18.97 13.63
C VAL A 46 -1.52 20.36 14.20
N SER A 47 -0.61 21.09 13.56
CA SER A 47 -0.26 22.47 13.94
C SER A 47 -1.44 23.43 13.80
N ALA A 48 -2.27 23.28 12.78
CA ALA A 48 -3.46 24.12 12.59
C ALA A 48 -4.52 23.85 13.66
N VAL A 49 -4.78 22.58 13.98
CA VAL A 49 -5.72 22.21 15.07
C VAL A 49 -5.21 22.71 16.43
N TYR A 50 -3.90 22.69 16.65
CA TYR A 50 -3.28 23.22 17.87
C TYR A 50 -3.49 24.74 18.02
N SER A 51 -3.35 25.51 16.94
CA SER A 51 -3.43 26.98 16.97
C SER A 51 -4.85 27.52 17.18
N ASP A 52 -5.89 26.75 16.84
CA ASP A 52 -7.30 27.14 17.01
C ASP A 52 -7.84 26.81 18.42
N SER A 53 -7.05 26.10 19.24
CA SER A 53 -7.46 25.52 20.53
C SER A 53 -6.88 26.23 21.76
N ASP A 54 -6.50 27.52 21.67
CA ASP A 54 -5.92 28.32 22.77
C ASP A 54 -4.73 27.64 23.49
N GLU A 55 -3.83 26.99 22.73
CA GLU A 55 -2.63 26.27 23.23
C GLU A 55 -2.92 25.05 24.14
N LEU A 56 -4.17 24.58 24.24
CA LEU A 56 -4.49 23.36 24.98
C LEU A 56 -4.16 22.09 24.16
N TYR A 57 -2.93 21.60 24.32
CA TYR A 57 -2.34 20.45 23.60
C TYR A 57 -3.13 19.12 23.68
N ILE A 58 -3.95 18.91 24.73
CA ILE A 58 -4.23 17.55 25.22
C ILE A 58 -5.51 16.88 24.66
N PRO A 59 -6.66 17.54 24.41
CA PRO A 59 -7.85 16.80 23.94
C PRO A 59 -8.04 16.72 22.42
N TYR A 60 -7.56 17.69 21.62
CA TYR A 60 -7.98 17.80 20.21
C TYR A 60 -7.16 16.95 19.23
N VAL A 61 -5.84 16.86 19.45
CA VAL A 61 -4.95 16.05 18.60
C VAL A 61 -5.17 14.56 18.85
N GLU A 62 -5.44 14.17 20.09
CA GLU A 62 -5.78 12.78 20.45
C GLU A 62 -7.07 12.33 19.75
N VAL A 63 -8.11 13.18 19.73
CA VAL A 63 -9.36 12.90 19.01
C VAL A 63 -9.14 12.75 17.50
N LEU A 64 -8.23 13.52 16.89
CA LEU A 64 -7.86 13.36 15.49
C LEU A 64 -7.27 11.97 15.20
N PHE A 65 -6.33 11.51 16.04
CA PHE A 65 -5.73 10.20 15.89
C PHE A 65 -6.71 9.05 16.20
N ILE A 66 -7.57 9.22 17.20
CA ILE A 66 -8.65 8.27 17.50
C ILE A 66 -9.63 8.18 16.32
N ALA A 67 -9.98 9.30 15.69
CA ALA A 67 -10.85 9.32 14.52
C ALA A 67 -10.23 8.57 13.33
N PHE A 68 -8.95 8.79 13.03
CA PHE A 68 -8.25 8.01 11.99
C PHE A 68 -8.18 6.52 12.33
N GLY A 69 -7.91 6.18 13.59
CA GLY A 69 -7.94 4.80 14.07
C GLY A 69 -9.32 4.15 13.90
N ALA A 70 -10.39 4.86 14.28
CA ALA A 70 -11.76 4.39 14.15
C ALA A 70 -12.15 4.15 12.68
N VAL A 71 -11.80 5.07 11.77
CA VAL A 71 -12.01 4.89 10.32
C VAL A 71 -11.24 3.67 9.81
N GLY A 72 -9.99 3.48 10.25
CA GLY A 72 -9.20 2.30 9.90
C GLY A 72 -9.83 0.99 10.35
N VAL A 73 -10.34 0.95 11.59
CA VAL A 73 -11.04 -0.21 12.14
C VAL A 73 -12.35 -0.49 11.38
N LEU A 74 -13.14 0.54 11.08
CA LEU A 74 -14.37 0.40 10.29
C LEU A 74 -14.08 -0.14 8.89
N SER A 75 -13.04 0.39 8.23
CA SER A 75 -12.60 -0.12 6.93
C SER A 75 -12.16 -1.59 7.00
N ALA A 76 -11.43 -1.98 8.05
CA ALA A 76 -10.98 -3.35 8.23
C ALA A 76 -12.16 -4.32 8.45
N ILE A 77 -13.14 -3.91 9.26
CA ILE A 77 -14.37 -4.69 9.49
C ILE A 77 -15.16 -4.82 8.18
N GLY A 78 -15.35 -3.72 7.44
CA GLY A 78 -16.04 -3.74 6.16
C GLY A 78 -15.37 -4.69 5.15
N LEU A 79 -14.04 -4.66 5.06
CA LEU A 79 -13.30 -5.57 4.19
C LEU A 79 -13.44 -7.04 4.62
N ASN A 80 -13.43 -7.32 5.92
CA ASN A 80 -13.58 -8.68 6.45
C ASN A 80 -14.98 -9.27 6.15
N ILE A 81 -16.02 -8.44 6.15
CA ILE A 81 -17.40 -8.88 5.83
C ILE A 81 -17.58 -9.09 4.32
N LEU A 82 -16.95 -8.28 3.48
CA LEU A 82 -17.01 -8.41 2.01
C LEU A 82 -16.10 -9.53 1.48
N ALA A 83 -15.05 -9.90 2.22
CA ALA A 83 -14.11 -10.96 1.86
C ALA A 83 -14.79 -12.30 1.51
N PRO A 84 -15.73 -12.87 2.29
CA PRO A 84 -16.39 -14.12 1.95
C PRO A 84 -17.22 -14.03 0.66
N GLU A 85 -17.89 -12.91 0.40
CA GLU A 85 -18.68 -12.72 -0.83
C GLU A 85 -17.78 -12.68 -2.08
N LEU A 86 -16.62 -12.01 -1.96
CA LEU A 86 -15.61 -11.98 -3.02
C LEU A 86 -14.99 -13.36 -3.25
N ASN A 87 -14.68 -14.09 -2.18
CA ASN A 87 -14.06 -15.42 -2.25
C ASN A 87 -15.00 -16.48 -2.85
N LEU A 88 -16.32 -16.29 -2.74
CA LEU A 88 -17.33 -17.18 -3.31
C LEU A 88 -17.61 -16.87 -4.79
N LYS A 89 -17.51 -15.59 -5.19
CA LYS A 89 -17.66 -15.14 -6.57
C LYS A 89 -16.42 -15.40 -7.43
N HIS A 90 -15.24 -15.34 -6.81
CA HIS A 90 -13.95 -15.59 -7.44
C HIS A 90 -13.16 -16.55 -6.54
N PRO A 91 -13.38 -17.88 -6.66
CA PRO A 91 -12.64 -18.84 -5.85
C PRO A 91 -11.14 -18.68 -6.09
N PRO A 92 -10.32 -18.73 -5.03
CA PRO A 92 -8.89 -18.60 -5.15
C PRO A 92 -8.40 -19.73 -6.05
N LYS A 93 -7.59 -19.39 -7.05
CA LYS A 93 -6.93 -20.37 -7.91
C LYS A 93 -5.82 -21.06 -7.11
N ILE A 94 -6.19 -22.03 -6.29
CA ILE A 94 -5.26 -22.86 -5.52
C ILE A 94 -4.48 -23.73 -6.52
N GLY A 95 -3.22 -23.38 -6.80
CA GLY A 95 -2.31 -24.20 -7.61
C GLY A 95 -1.76 -23.58 -8.90
N GLU A 96 -2.10 -22.33 -9.25
CA GLU A 96 -1.27 -21.59 -10.22
C GLU A 96 0.00 -21.15 -9.47
N GLU A 97 1.12 -21.84 -9.76
CA GLU A 97 2.45 -21.42 -9.36
C GLU A 97 2.61 -19.93 -9.67
N PRO A 98 3.01 -19.07 -8.71
CA PRO A 98 3.19 -17.65 -8.99
C PRO A 98 4.13 -17.57 -10.17
N ALA A 99 3.70 -16.95 -11.28
CA ALA A 99 4.43 -16.91 -12.54
C ALA A 99 5.92 -16.72 -12.22
N GLU A 100 6.67 -17.82 -12.34
CA GLU A 100 8.03 -17.88 -11.82
C GLU A 100 8.76 -16.73 -12.49
N PHE A 101 9.35 -15.85 -11.68
CA PHE A 101 10.33 -14.90 -12.18
C PHE A 101 11.51 -15.75 -12.61
N ASN A 102 11.40 -16.31 -13.81
CA ASN A 102 12.30 -17.32 -14.29
C ASN A 102 13.53 -16.59 -14.80
N ASP A 103 14.58 -16.58 -13.98
CA ASP A 103 15.90 -16.04 -14.32
C ASP A 103 16.41 -16.61 -15.65
N ALA A 104 16.04 -17.84 -16.01
CA ALA A 104 16.37 -18.42 -17.30
C ALA A 104 15.62 -17.77 -18.47
N SER A 105 14.38 -17.32 -18.28
CA SER A 105 13.64 -16.56 -19.32
C SER A 105 14.23 -15.17 -19.55
N ILE A 106 14.83 -14.58 -18.51
CA ILE A 106 15.54 -13.30 -18.59
C ILE A 106 16.89 -13.50 -19.26
N ASN A 107 17.68 -14.48 -18.81
CA ASN A 107 19.00 -14.78 -19.38
C ASN A 107 18.90 -15.20 -20.85
N ALA A 108 17.92 -16.03 -21.22
CA ALA A 108 17.68 -16.39 -22.62
C ALA A 108 17.35 -15.18 -23.50
N LYS A 109 16.63 -14.18 -22.95
CA LYS A 109 16.29 -12.95 -23.68
C LYS A 109 17.47 -11.98 -23.75
N TYR A 110 18.32 -11.93 -22.73
CA TYR A 110 19.59 -11.19 -22.76
C TYR A 110 20.58 -11.80 -23.76
N ASP A 111 20.69 -13.13 -23.80
CA ASP A 111 21.55 -13.84 -24.76
C ASP A 111 21.05 -13.66 -26.20
N GLN A 112 19.73 -13.63 -26.42
CA GLN A 112 19.16 -13.29 -27.74
C GLN A 112 19.46 -11.85 -28.18
N LEU A 113 19.52 -10.89 -27.25
CA LEU A 113 19.80 -9.49 -27.58
C LEU A 113 21.30 -9.21 -27.77
N ASN A 114 22.17 -10.00 -27.14
CA ASN A 114 23.62 -9.80 -27.15
C ASN A 114 24.38 -10.83 -28.02
N GLY A 115 23.69 -11.81 -28.60
CA GLY A 115 24.26 -12.83 -29.48
C GLY A 115 24.14 -12.53 -30.99
N GLU A 116 23.59 -11.36 -31.35
CA GLU A 116 23.49 -10.87 -32.74
C GLU A 116 24.58 -9.83 -33.09
N GLU A 117 25.80 -9.98 -32.55
CA GLU A 117 27.02 -9.28 -33.03
C GLU A 117 27.89 -10.18 -33.92
#